data_AF-A0AA41VA76-F1
#
_entry.id   AF-A0AA41VA76-F1
#
_cell.length_a   1.000
_cell.length_b   1.000
_cell.length_c   1.000
_cell.angle_alpha   90.00
_cell.angle_beta   90.00
_cell.angle_gamma   90.00
#
_symmetry.space_group_name_H-M   'P 1'
#
loop_
_entity.id
_entity.type
_entity.pdbx_description
1 polymer ?
#
loop_
_entity_poly.entity_id
_entity_poly.type
_entity_poly.pdbx_seq_one_letter_code
_entity_poly.pdbx_strand_id
1 'polypeptide(L)'
;MTTHLKKNMKKRGHVSAGHGRVGKHRKHPGGCGNAGGMHHHRILFDKYHPGYFGKVCMRYFHKLRNKFHCPSILFFGHGSIN
;
A
#
# COMPACT_ATOMS: atom_id res chain seq x y z
N MET A 1 10.38 8.62 17.21
CA MET A 1 10.91 7.33 17.70
C MET A 1 12.37 7.52 18.12
N THR A 2 12.71 7.26 19.39
CA THR A 2 14.08 7.51 19.89
C THR A 2 15.11 6.55 19.26
N THR A 3 16.35 7.01 19.10
CA THR A 3 17.42 6.25 18.43
C THR A 3 17.80 4.97 19.17
N HIS A 4 17.71 4.96 20.50
CA HIS A 4 18.07 3.83 21.35
C HIS A 4 17.19 2.58 21.10
N LEU A 5 15.91 2.78 20.77
CA LEU A 5 14.97 1.68 20.53
C LEU A 5 15.08 1.09 19.12
N LYS A 6 15.91 1.65 18.23
CA LYS A 6 16.08 1.14 16.86
C LYS A 6 16.70 -0.25 16.89
N LYS A 7 16.12 -1.18 16.11
CA LYS A 7 16.64 -2.55 15.90
C LYS A 7 18.13 -2.60 15.57
N ASN A 8 18.66 -1.58 14.88
CA ASN A 8 20.07 -1.54 14.50
C ASN A 8 21.02 -1.34 15.71
N MET A 9 20.57 -0.72 16.80
CA MET A 9 21.39 -0.55 18.01
C MET A 9 21.74 -1.90 18.64
N LYS A 10 20.77 -2.83 18.66
CA LYS A 10 20.96 -4.21 19.16
C LYS A 10 21.81 -5.10 18.23
N LYS A 11 22.12 -4.64 17.02
CA LYS A 11 22.87 -5.41 16.01
C LYS A 11 24.31 -4.94 15.83
N ARG A 12 24.78 -3.96 16.61
CA ARG A 12 26.20 -3.57 16.62
C ARG A 12 27.05 -4.77 17.02
N GLY A 13 28.18 -4.98 16.34
CA GLY A 13 29.03 -6.18 16.52
C GLY A 13 28.58 -7.40 15.71
N HIS A 14 27.37 -7.42 15.13
CA HIS A 14 26.95 -8.51 14.25
C HIS A 14 27.51 -8.30 12.84
N VAL A 15 28.17 -9.32 12.30
CA VAL A 15 28.90 -9.28 11.01
C VAL A 15 28.09 -8.71 9.83
N SER A 16 26.79 -8.98 9.75
CA SER A 16 25.96 -8.59 8.60
C SER A 16 24.78 -7.67 8.94
N ALA A 17 24.75 -7.08 10.14
CA ALA A 17 23.62 -6.28 10.64
C ALA A 17 22.24 -6.96 10.44
N GLY A 18 22.21 -8.29 10.41
CA GLY A 18 21.02 -9.12 10.22
C GLY A 18 20.34 -8.99 8.86
N HIS A 19 21.10 -8.77 7.78
CA HIS A 19 20.66 -8.88 6.39
C HIS A 19 21.10 -10.21 5.71
N GLY A 20 21.52 -11.19 6.51
CA GLY A 20 22.05 -12.48 6.01
C GLY A 20 23.50 -12.37 5.52
N ARG A 21 24.25 -13.48 5.54
CA ARG A 21 25.66 -13.51 5.13
C ARG A 21 25.85 -13.64 3.61
N VAL A 22 25.06 -14.51 2.98
CA VAL A 22 25.22 -14.89 1.56
C VAL A 22 24.53 -13.89 0.62
N GLY A 23 23.23 -13.64 0.82
CA GLY A 23 22.46 -12.74 -0.06
C GLY A 23 22.91 -11.28 -0.03
N LYS A 24 23.47 -10.84 1.10
CA LYS A 24 23.94 -9.47 1.41
C LYS A 24 22.87 -8.39 1.22
N HIS A 25 23.06 -7.23 1.87
CA HIS A 25 22.19 -6.08 1.62
C HIS A 25 22.60 -5.41 0.29
N ARG A 26 21.67 -5.33 -0.66
CA ARG A 26 21.84 -4.65 -1.94
C ARG A 26 20.84 -3.49 -2.04
N LYS A 27 21.22 -2.38 -2.69
CA LYS A 27 20.42 -1.15 -2.72
C LYS A 27 19.01 -1.36 -3.31
N HIS A 28 18.90 -1.96 -4.51
CA HIS A 28 17.63 -2.21 -5.19
C HIS A 28 17.67 -3.53 -6.00
N PRO A 29 17.60 -4.71 -5.37
CA PRO A 29 17.76 -5.98 -6.08
C PRO A 29 16.60 -6.30 -7.03
N GLY A 30 15.38 -5.82 -6.74
CA GLY A 30 14.17 -6.11 -7.53
C GLY A 30 13.64 -4.93 -8.34
N GLY A 31 14.42 -3.85 -8.47
CA GLY A 31 13.97 -2.55 -8.99
C GLY A 31 13.63 -1.55 -7.88
N CYS A 32 13.22 -0.35 -8.29
CA CYS A 32 12.84 0.75 -7.40
C CYS A 32 11.31 0.92 -7.40
N GLY A 33 10.71 1.21 -6.24
CA GLY A 33 9.27 1.40 -6.11
C GLY A 33 8.47 0.19 -6.62
N ASN A 34 7.45 0.45 -7.45
CA ASN A 34 6.54 -0.55 -8.00
C ASN A 34 7.03 -1.13 -9.36
N ALA A 35 8.34 -1.08 -9.62
CA ALA A 35 8.92 -1.65 -10.83
C ALA A 35 8.63 -3.15 -10.96
N GLY A 36 8.49 -3.65 -12.19
CA GLY A 36 8.30 -5.08 -12.45
C GLY A 36 6.92 -5.64 -12.08
N GLY A 37 5.93 -4.77 -11.79
CA GLY A 37 4.61 -5.20 -11.31
C GLY A 37 3.78 -6.06 -12.26
N MET A 38 4.08 -6.08 -13.57
CA MET A 38 3.51 -7.05 -14.54
C MET A 38 4.47 -8.17 -14.92
N HIS A 39 5.74 -8.09 -14.48
CA HIS A 39 6.80 -9.03 -14.80
C HIS A 39 7.11 -9.90 -13.57
N HIS A 40 8.28 -9.71 -12.95
CA HIS A 40 8.75 -10.52 -11.82
C HIS A 40 8.02 -10.24 -10.50
N HIS A 41 7.31 -9.11 -10.37
CA HIS A 41 6.48 -8.80 -9.19
C HIS A 41 4.97 -8.99 -9.44
N ARG A 42 4.58 -9.62 -10.55
CA ARG A 42 3.17 -9.84 -10.91
C ARG A 42 2.34 -10.49 -9.81
N ILE A 43 2.90 -11.51 -9.16
CA ILE A 43 2.22 -12.25 -8.09
C ILE A 43 1.81 -11.34 -6.92
N LEU A 44 2.61 -10.31 -6.61
CA LEU A 44 2.30 -9.36 -5.53
C LEU A 44 1.08 -8.51 -5.87
N PHE A 45 0.98 -8.06 -7.13
CA PHE A 45 -0.12 -7.21 -7.57
C PHE A 45 -1.40 -8.01 -7.78
N ASP A 46 -1.32 -9.19 -8.39
CA ASP A 46 -2.50 -10.04 -8.61
C ASP A 46 -3.14 -10.47 -7.28
N LYS A 47 -2.32 -10.76 -6.26
CA LYS A 47 -2.81 -11.24 -4.96
C LYS A 47 -3.41 -10.13 -4.10
N TYR A 48 -2.72 -8.99 -3.99
CA TYR A 48 -3.08 -7.97 -2.99
C TYR A 48 -3.70 -6.72 -3.60
N HIS A 49 -3.56 -6.51 -4.92
CA HIS A 49 -4.00 -5.29 -5.60
C HIS A 49 -4.76 -5.63 -6.89
N PRO A 50 -5.89 -6.35 -6.82
CA PRO A 50 -6.70 -6.62 -8.00
C PRO A 50 -7.21 -5.30 -8.59
N GLY A 51 -7.09 -5.14 -9.92
CA GLY A 51 -7.49 -3.93 -10.63
C GLY A 51 -6.50 -2.76 -10.53
N TYR A 52 -5.30 -2.97 -9.96
CA TYR A 52 -4.25 -1.95 -9.94
C TYR A 52 -3.76 -1.58 -11.34
N PHE A 53 -3.68 -2.56 -12.23
CA PHE A 53 -3.37 -2.35 -13.64
C PHE A 53 -4.66 -2.23 -14.46
N GLY A 54 -4.64 -1.33 -15.45
CA GLY A 54 -5.75 -1.09 -16.37
C GLY A 54 -6.40 0.27 -16.19
N LYS A 55 -7.35 0.60 -17.09
CA LYS A 55 -8.12 1.84 -17.07
C LYS A 55 -9.60 1.49 -17.01
N VAL A 56 -10.29 1.99 -15.99
CA VAL A 56 -11.69 1.60 -15.72
C VAL A 56 -12.70 2.62 -16.28
N CYS A 57 -12.34 3.90 -16.42
CA CYS A 57 -13.29 4.96 -16.81
C CYS A 57 -12.68 6.09 -17.66
N MET A 58 -13.54 7.02 -18.08
CA MET A 58 -13.16 8.27 -18.75
C MET A 58 -12.59 9.30 -17.77
N ARG A 59 -11.65 10.13 -18.23
CA ARG A 59 -11.07 11.23 -17.42
C ARG A 59 -12.11 12.34 -17.26
N TYR A 60 -12.34 12.78 -16.02
CA TYR A 60 -13.20 13.94 -15.74
C TYR A 60 -12.33 15.16 -15.37
N PHE A 61 -12.30 16.15 -16.25
CA PHE A 61 -11.53 17.38 -16.07
C PHE A 61 -12.27 18.38 -15.17
N HIS A 62 -11.53 19.14 -14.35
CA HIS A 62 -12.08 20.17 -13.44
C HIS A 62 -13.23 19.67 -12.56
N LYS A 63 -13.03 18.52 -11.91
CA LYS A 63 -14.02 17.93 -11.00
C LYS A 63 -14.26 18.82 -9.77
N LEU A 64 -15.34 19.60 -9.79
CA LEU A 64 -15.81 20.38 -8.65
C LEU A 64 -16.54 19.47 -7.65
N ARG A 65 -15.85 19.06 -6.56
CA ARG A 65 -16.40 18.11 -5.58
C ARG A 65 -17.72 18.57 -4.94
N ASN A 66 -17.91 19.88 -4.77
CA ASN A 66 -19.13 20.45 -4.20
C ASN A 66 -20.39 20.12 -5.01
N LYS A 67 -20.29 20.01 -6.34
CA LYS A 67 -21.43 19.69 -7.22
C LYS A 67 -21.90 18.24 -7.09
N PHE A 68 -21.04 17.36 -6.57
CA PHE A 68 -21.34 15.93 -6.38
C PHE A 68 -21.64 15.58 -4.92
N HIS A 69 -21.79 16.58 -4.05
CA HIS A 69 -22.05 16.35 -2.64
C HIS A 69 -23.52 15.97 -2.44
N CYS A 70 -23.76 14.72 -2.04
CA CYS A 70 -25.07 14.21 -1.66
C CYS A 70 -24.89 13.29 -0.43
N PRO A 71 -24.99 13.83 0.79
CA PRO A 71 -24.92 13.01 2.00
C PRO A 71 -26.20 12.17 2.14
N SER A 72 -26.06 10.85 2.28
CA SER A 72 -27.18 9.95 2.53
C SER A 72 -27.43 9.79 4.03
N ILE A 73 -28.65 10.05 4.48
CA ILE A 73 -29.11 9.78 5.85
C ILE A 73 -29.94 8.49 5.79
N LEU A 74 -29.49 7.45 6.50
CA LEU A 74 -30.20 6.17 6.61
C LEU A 74 -31.18 6.25 7.79
N PHE A 75 -32.49 6.27 7.53
CA PHE A 75 -33.51 6.33 8.57
C PHE A 75 -33.87 4.91 9.05
N PHE A 76 -33.29 4.48 10.17
CA PHE A 76 -33.74 3.27 10.89
C PHE A 76 -34.93 3.64 11.79
N GLY A 77 -36.10 3.85 11.19
CA GLY A 77 -37.35 3.94 11.93
C GLY A 77 -37.84 2.52 12.26
N HIS A 78 -37.70 2.11 13.52
CA HIS A 78 -38.45 0.98 14.06
C HIS A 78 -39.94 1.32 13.93
N GLY A 79 -40.63 0.70 12.97
CA GLY A 79 -42.07 0.74 12.91
C GLY A 79 -42.62 0.02 14.13
N SER A 80 -43.16 0.77 15.10
CA SER A 80 -44.18 0.23 16.00
C SER A 80 -45.34 -0.21 15.12
N ILE A 81 -45.46 -1.52 14.94
CA ILE A 81 -46.68 -2.18 14.49
C ILE A 81 -47.71 -1.88 15.59
N ASN A 82 -48.73 -1.09 15.25
CA ASN A 82 -49.97 -1.01 16.03
C ASN A 82 -50.69 -2.36 15.96
#